data_AF-A0A0S9QXF6-F1
#
_entry.id   AF-A0A0S9QXF6-F1
#
_cell.length_a   1.000
_cell.length_b   1.000
_cell.length_c   1.000
_cell.angle_alpha   90.00
_cell.angle_beta   90.00
_cell.angle_gamma   90.00
#
_symmetry.space_group_name_H-M   'P 1'
#
loop_
_entity.id
_entity.type
_entity.pdbx_description
1 polymer ?
#
loop_
_entity_poly.entity_id
_entity_poly.type
_entity_poly.pdbx_seq_one_letter_code
_entity_poly.pdbx_strand_id
1 'polypeptide(L)'
;MRAPPVLAFSVLLVLVLGSVAAHADDKAACVEGIAMIKAELAKPAPEAAQPKLNKALRVAERELGEGEFDECLDAVGDARRALKP
;
A
#
# COMPACT_ATOMS: atom_id res chain seq x y z
N MET A 1 -32.30 -1.05 33.99
CA MET A 1 -31.99 -2.23 33.16
C MET A 1 -30.51 -2.17 32.81
N ARG A 2 -29.67 -3.04 33.40
CA ARG A 2 -28.22 -3.08 33.14
C ARG A 2 -27.98 -4.01 31.94
N ALA A 3 -27.44 -3.48 30.85
CA ALA A 3 -27.08 -4.30 29.69
C ALA A 3 -26.01 -5.33 30.09
N PRO A 4 -26.10 -6.59 29.63
CA PRO A 4 -25.18 -7.64 30.04
C PRO A 4 -23.78 -7.42 29.43
N PRO A 5 -22.69 -7.70 30.17
CA PRO A 5 -21.30 -7.43 29.76
C PRO A 5 -20.85 -8.19 28.50
N VAL A 6 -21.61 -9.21 28.09
CA VAL A 6 -21.39 -9.97 26.84
C VAL A 6 -21.56 -9.11 25.58
N LEU A 7 -22.42 -8.10 25.59
CA LEU A 7 -22.57 -7.21 24.43
C LEU A 7 -21.35 -6.30 24.22
N ALA A 8 -20.65 -5.93 25.30
CA ALA A 8 -19.43 -5.13 25.22
C ALA A 8 -18.23 -5.93 24.68
N PHE A 9 -18.15 -7.23 25.04
CA PHE A 9 -17.09 -8.12 24.54
C PHE A 9 -17.23 -8.43 23.04
N SER A 10 -18.45 -8.63 22.55
CA SER A 10 -18.70 -8.94 21.14
C SER A 10 -18.39 -7.77 20.18
N VAL A 11 -18.61 -6.53 20.61
CA VAL A 11 -18.30 -5.34 19.79
C VAL A 11 -16.79 -5.12 19.65
N LEU A 12 -16.03 -5.37 20.72
CA LEU A 12 -14.57 -5.20 20.70
C LEU A 12 -13.87 -6.20 19.77
N LEU A 13 -14.36 -7.45 19.70
CA LEU A 13 -13.81 -8.47 18.82
C LEU A 13 -14.00 -8.11 17.33
N VAL A 14 -15.16 -7.60 16.93
CA VAL A 14 -15.44 -7.23 15.53
C VAL A 14 -14.52 -6.11 15.03
N LEU A 15 -14.18 -5.13 15.88
CA LEU A 15 -13.31 -4.01 15.53
C LEU A 15 -11.86 -4.45 15.27
N VAL A 16 -11.33 -5.40 16.04
CA VAL A 16 -9.95 -5.89 15.88
C VAL A 16 -9.80 -6.69 14.57
N LEU A 17 -10.80 -7.48 14.18
CA LEU A 17 -10.73 -8.23 12.92
C LEU A 17 -10.77 -7.33 11.67
N GLY A 18 -11.43 -6.17 11.74
CA GLY A 18 -11.55 -5.24 10.60
C GLY A 18 -10.22 -4.59 10.20
N SER A 19 -9.39 -4.18 11.18
CA SER A 19 -8.11 -3.51 10.92
C SER A 19 -7.07 -4.41 10.27
N VAL A 20 -7.09 -5.72 10.58
CA VAL A 20 -6.15 -6.70 10.01
C VAL A 20 -6.45 -6.94 8.53
N ALA A 21 -7.72 -6.94 8.13
CA ALA A 21 -8.12 -7.12 6.75
C ALA A 21 -7.64 -5.97 5.85
N ALA A 22 -7.85 -4.71 6.28
CA ALA A 22 -7.38 -3.54 5.55
C ALA A 22 -5.86 -3.56 5.35
N HIS A 23 -5.09 -3.83 6.41
CA HIS A 23 -3.63 -3.92 6.32
C HIS A 23 -3.14 -5.03 5.38
N ALA A 24 -3.85 -6.16 5.30
CA ALA A 24 -3.49 -7.25 4.40
C ALA A 24 -3.78 -6.91 2.93
N ASP A 25 -4.90 -6.24 2.67
CA ASP A 25 -5.25 -5.73 1.34
C ASP A 25 -4.25 -4.66 0.87
N ASP A 26 -3.87 -3.73 1.75
CA ASP A 26 -2.90 -2.68 1.44
C ASP A 26 -1.51 -3.27 1.15
N LYS A 27 -1.09 -4.29 1.90
CA LYS A 27 0.14 -5.02 1.62
C LYS A 27 0.13 -5.67 0.23
N ALA A 28 -0.97 -6.34 -0.12
CA ALA A 28 -1.09 -6.98 -1.42
C ALA A 28 -1.03 -5.94 -2.56
N ALA A 29 -1.75 -4.83 -2.41
CA ALA A 29 -1.75 -3.72 -3.36
C ALA A 29 -0.37 -3.05 -3.49
N CYS A 30 0.37 -2.91 -2.38
CA CYS A 30 1.75 -2.42 -2.38
C CYS A 30 2.68 -3.34 -3.18
N VAL A 31 2.62 -4.66 -2.94
CA VAL A 31 3.44 -5.65 -3.68
C VAL A 31 3.13 -5.64 -5.18
N GLU A 32 1.85 -5.57 -5.55
CA GLU A 32 1.43 -5.45 -6.95
C GLU A 32 1.93 -4.14 -7.57
N GLY A 33 1.82 -3.03 -6.84
CA GLY A 33 2.33 -1.73 -7.25
C GLY A 33 3.83 -1.73 -7.52
N ILE A 34 4.62 -2.33 -6.64
CA ILE A 34 6.07 -2.50 -6.83
C ILE A 34 6.38 -3.32 -8.09
N ALA A 35 5.64 -4.42 -8.32
CA ALA A 35 5.79 -5.23 -9.52
C ALA A 35 5.50 -4.42 -10.80
N MET A 36 4.46 -3.57 -10.78
CA MET A 36 4.17 -2.64 -11.86
C MET A 36 5.33 -1.67 -12.10
N ILE A 37 5.88 -1.02 -11.07
CA ILE A 37 6.99 -0.07 -11.23
C ILE A 37 8.21 -0.76 -11.86
N LYS A 38 8.54 -1.98 -11.41
CA LYS A 38 9.62 -2.79 -11.99
C LYS A 38 9.38 -3.11 -13.46
N ALA A 39 8.14 -3.46 -13.82
CA ALA A 39 7.77 -3.72 -15.20
C ALA A 39 7.86 -2.47 -16.09
N GLU A 40 7.47 -1.31 -15.60
CA GLU A 40 7.59 -0.04 -16.34
C GLU A 40 9.05 0.38 -16.52
N LEU A 41 9.90 0.18 -15.50
CA LEU A 41 11.34 0.43 -15.60
C LEU A 41 12.05 -0.52 -16.58
N ALA A 42 11.49 -1.70 -16.85
CA ALA A 42 12.02 -2.63 -17.85
C ALA A 42 11.64 -2.24 -19.30
N LYS A 43 10.67 -1.34 -19.50
CA LYS A 43 10.30 -0.81 -20.81
C LYS A 43 11.23 0.35 -21.19
N PRO A 44 11.31 0.72 -22.48
CA PRO A 44 11.84 2.01 -22.90
C PRO A 44 10.89 3.12 -22.42
N ALA A 45 10.94 3.44 -21.13
CA ALA A 45 10.14 4.51 -20.54
C ALA A 45 10.70 5.87 -21.00
N PRO A 46 9.84 6.90 -21.16
CA PRO A 46 10.29 8.26 -21.44
C PRO A 46 11.40 8.65 -20.46
N GLU A 47 12.51 9.21 -20.94
CA GLU A 47 13.66 9.60 -20.10
C GLU A 47 13.24 10.45 -18.90
N ALA A 48 12.21 11.28 -19.06
CA ALA A 48 11.66 12.12 -18.00
C ALA A 48 10.95 11.34 -16.86
N ALA A 49 10.41 10.15 -17.14
CA ALA A 49 9.70 9.32 -16.17
C ALA A 49 10.65 8.41 -15.37
N GLN A 50 11.75 7.96 -15.96
CA GLN A 50 12.71 7.05 -15.33
C GLN A 50 13.23 7.50 -13.94
N PRO A 51 13.65 8.76 -13.71
CA PRO A 51 14.13 9.16 -12.38
C PRO A 51 13.02 9.13 -11.33
N LYS A 52 11.78 9.47 -11.72
CA LYS A 52 10.61 9.44 -10.83
C LYS A 52 10.23 7.99 -10.48
N LEU A 53 10.22 7.09 -11.47
CA LEU A 53 9.96 5.66 -11.27
C LEU A 53 11.00 5.00 -10.37
N ASN A 54 12.29 5.28 -10.59
CA ASN A 54 13.35 4.74 -9.73
C ASN A 54 13.23 5.24 -8.28
N LYS A 55 12.91 6.52 -8.08
CA LYS A 55 12.66 7.06 -6.74
C LYS A 55 11.47 6.37 -6.08
N ALA A 56 10.34 6.30 -6.78
CA ALA A 56 9.12 5.68 -6.29
C ALA A 56 9.35 4.20 -5.92
N LEU A 57 10.10 3.46 -6.74
CA LEU A 57 10.46 2.07 -6.45
C LEU A 57 11.23 1.94 -5.13
N ARG A 58 12.27 2.77 -4.94
CA ARG A 58 13.08 2.73 -3.70
C ARG A 58 12.26 3.11 -2.46
N VAL A 59 11.29 4.01 -2.59
CA VAL A 59 10.39 4.37 -1.48
C VAL A 59 9.48 3.18 -1.20
N ALA A 60 8.72 2.70 -2.19
CA ALA A 60 7.78 1.60 -2.02
C ALA A 60 8.43 0.33 -1.43
N GLU A 61 9.64 -0.04 -1.88
CA GLU A 61 10.36 -1.21 -1.31
C GLU A 61 10.82 -1.00 0.14
N ARG A 62 11.15 0.24 0.54
CA ARG A 62 11.47 0.57 1.93
C ARG A 62 10.21 0.48 2.80
N GLU A 63 9.14 1.14 2.39
CA GLU A 63 7.89 1.18 3.18
C GLU A 63 7.27 -0.23 3.31
N LEU A 64 7.34 -1.06 2.25
CA LEU A 64 6.97 -2.48 2.33
C LEU A 64 7.77 -3.24 3.41
N GLY A 65 9.06 -2.94 3.55
CA GLY A 65 9.94 -3.54 4.56
C GLY A 65 9.68 -3.03 5.97
N GLU A 66 9.21 -1.79 6.10
CA GLU A 66 8.85 -1.14 7.37
C GLU A 66 7.41 -1.51 7.82
N GLY A 67 6.56 -1.97 6.90
CA GLY A 67 5.16 -2.33 7.18
C GLY A 67 4.19 -1.16 7.02
N GLU A 68 4.68 -0.01 6.55
CA GLU A 68 3.97 1.23 6.29
C GLU A 68 3.32 1.15 4.89
N PHE A 69 2.21 0.41 4.79
CA PHE A 69 1.64 0.06 3.49
C PHE A 69 0.91 1.22 2.82
N ASP A 70 0.35 2.15 3.56
CA ASP A 70 -0.26 3.38 3.03
C ASP A 70 0.80 4.29 2.38
N GLU A 71 1.96 4.47 3.00
CA GLU A 71 3.08 5.20 2.41
C GLU A 71 3.64 4.46 1.18
N CYS A 72 3.65 3.13 1.20
CA CYS A 72 3.97 2.35 0.01
C CYS A 72 3.00 2.66 -1.13
N LEU A 73 1.69 2.67 -0.85
CA LEU A 73 0.66 2.96 -1.85
C LEU A 73 0.75 4.40 -2.38
N ASP A 74 1.14 5.37 -1.55
CA ASP A 74 1.43 6.74 -1.97
C ASP A 74 2.59 6.80 -2.96
N ALA A 75 3.68 6.07 -2.69
CA ALA A 75 4.81 5.96 -3.61
C ALA A 75 4.42 5.27 -4.93
N VAL A 76 3.58 4.23 -4.88
CA VAL A 76 2.99 3.60 -6.07
C VAL A 76 2.13 4.61 -6.83
N GLY A 77 1.36 5.44 -6.14
CA GLY A 77 0.58 6.53 -6.72
C GLY A 77 1.46 7.56 -7.45
N ASP A 78 2.59 7.94 -6.86
CA ASP A 78 3.59 8.82 -7.49
C ASP A 78 4.13 8.23 -8.80
N ALA A 79 4.46 6.94 -8.80
CA ALA A 79 4.89 6.26 -10.02
C ALA A 79 3.82 6.31 -11.11
N ARG A 80 2.56 6.02 -10.76
CA ARG A 80 1.44 6.07 -11.71
C ARG A 80 1.23 7.48 -12.28
N ARG A 81 1.41 8.53 -11.47
CA ARG A 81 1.36 9.92 -11.93
C ARG A 81 2.50 10.24 -12.91
N ALA A 82 3.70 9.72 -12.67
CA ALA A 82 4.86 9.94 -13.53
C ALA A 82 4.74 9.26 -14.91
N LEU A 83 3.90 8.23 -15.05
CA LEU A 83 3.63 7.54 -16.32
C LEU A 83 2.57 8.23 -17.18
N LYS A 84 1.80 9.16 -16.60
CA LYS A 84 0.84 9.95 -17.36
C LYS A 84 1.59 11.05 -18.13
N PRO A 85 1.40 11.15 -19.46
CA PRO A 85 2.07 12.16 -20.28
C PRO A 85 1.63 13.59 -19.94
#